data_AF-A0A7W5FPI2-F1
#
_entry.id   AF-A0A7W5FPI2-F1
#
_cell.length_a   1.000
_cell.length_b   1.000
_cell.length_c   1.000
_cell.angle_alpha   90.00
_cell.angle_beta   90.00
_cell.angle_gamma   90.00
#
_symmetry.space_group_name_H-M   'P 1'
#
loop_
_entity.id
_entity.type
_entity.pdbx_description
1 polymer ?
#
loop_
_entity_poly.entity_id
_entity_poly.type
_entity_poly.pdbx_seq_one_letter_code
_entity_poly.pdbx_strand_id
1 'polypeptide(L)'
;MMTLSEQSWEAAVAEALHIGRDVIRLRAAALTDENSKGAEAWHPVIEALQHTLCTFDERWKEESKRAPGVVVRDYALRVLARRDAALLLGTEAVADLFGMTPATLAIQRLVELLVDTVDVQRLQARLEKAAVRTVVAYGELLTALAELPQTEIRFEWESPSGERSEVELRSEQLQAGKNYVLGVTETTDEVQMEGKLTAMDAQKRLFRIVTESGTVYEGKWSKALRKRYGKEPPVFQLPIKAEATLEIVKAYQPSIRQETVRVSLLELDTDLGLDTEETLYTLQELYRSLDASLEQDSGYIEGKGVSLADYTALVELVNALLESNPAKGALRLLEPTDTAAVYDLLAAGKPISKLARFDARGLGSFDGFGDDEMPGSRTALRARSAGDLAKLTAAAYVDIVQLLKRLASMIEALEQGGRGAADKRRA
;
A
#
# COMPACT_ATOMS: atom_id res chain seq x y z
N MET A 1 -27.43 35.87 48.89
CA MET A 1 -26.11 35.92 49.55
C MET A 1 -25.15 35.19 48.64
N MET A 2 -24.24 35.90 47.97
CA MET A 2 -23.12 35.25 47.27
C MET A 2 -22.19 34.63 48.31
N THR A 3 -21.69 33.42 48.06
CA THR A 3 -20.71 32.81 48.96
C THR A 3 -19.40 33.63 48.93
N LEU A 4 -18.61 33.66 50.01
CA LEU A 4 -17.27 34.31 50.05
C LEU A 4 -16.37 33.86 48.88
N SER A 5 -16.66 32.68 48.34
CA SER A 5 -15.99 32.09 47.19
C SER A 5 -16.41 32.75 45.85
N GLU A 6 -17.65 33.18 45.68
CA GLU A 6 -18.11 33.87 44.46
C GLU A 6 -17.62 35.32 44.45
N GLN A 7 -17.57 35.97 45.62
CA GLN A 7 -17.09 37.35 45.75
C GLN A 7 -15.61 37.49 45.36
N SER A 8 -14.77 36.50 45.68
CA SER A 8 -13.35 36.49 45.26
C SER A 8 -13.18 36.26 43.75
N TRP A 9 -14.10 35.55 43.11
CA TRP A 9 -14.10 35.33 41.67
C TRP A 9 -14.52 36.57 40.89
N GLU A 10 -15.62 37.21 41.29
CA GLU A 10 -16.09 38.45 40.68
C GLU A 10 -15.06 39.58 40.84
N ALA A 11 -14.35 39.63 41.98
CA ALA A 11 -13.24 40.56 42.17
C ALA A 11 -12.08 40.30 41.19
N ALA A 12 -11.71 39.03 40.97
CA ALA A 12 -10.65 38.67 40.02
C ALA A 12 -11.04 38.95 38.55
N VAL A 13 -12.31 38.73 38.21
CA VAL A 13 -12.88 39.11 36.89
C VAL A 13 -12.79 40.62 36.71
N ALA A 14 -13.30 41.40 37.69
CA ALA A 14 -13.28 42.86 37.63
C ALA A 14 -11.85 43.42 37.54
N GLU A 15 -10.90 42.86 38.29
CA GLU A 15 -9.48 43.22 38.22
C GLU A 15 -8.91 42.94 36.82
N ALA A 16 -9.14 41.75 36.27
CA ALA A 16 -8.63 41.35 34.95
C ALA A 16 -9.18 42.24 33.83
N LEU A 17 -10.47 42.57 33.87
CA LEU A 17 -11.11 43.48 32.92
C LEU A 17 -10.57 44.90 33.06
N HIS A 18 -10.35 45.37 34.30
CA HIS A 18 -9.79 46.69 34.56
C HIS A 18 -8.38 46.86 34.01
N ILE A 19 -7.56 45.81 34.05
CA ILE A 19 -6.22 45.78 33.42
C ILE A 19 -6.28 45.44 31.92
N GLY A 20 -7.47 45.37 31.33
CA GLY A 20 -7.68 45.21 29.89
C GLY A 20 -7.52 43.79 29.37
N ARG A 21 -7.88 42.74 30.12
CA ARG A 21 -7.82 41.35 29.64
C ARG A 21 -9.21 40.79 29.36
N ASP A 22 -9.35 40.06 28.25
CA ASP A 22 -10.47 39.12 28.10
C ASP A 22 -10.40 38.05 29.18
N VAL A 23 -11.57 37.71 29.73
CA VAL A 23 -11.75 36.74 30.79
C VAL A 23 -12.62 35.59 30.31
N ILE A 24 -12.17 34.35 30.52
CA ILE A 24 -12.92 33.13 30.24
C ILE A 24 -13.15 32.40 31.55
N ARG A 25 -14.42 32.10 31.86
CA ARG A 25 -14.83 31.27 32.99
C ARG A 25 -15.35 29.94 32.47
N LEU A 26 -14.75 28.86 32.95
CA LEU A 26 -15.27 27.51 32.77
C LEU A 26 -15.79 27.05 34.13
N ARG A 27 -17.05 26.62 34.18
CA ARG A 27 -17.65 26.03 35.38
C ARG A 27 -18.25 24.69 34.99
N ALA A 28 -18.00 23.67 35.78
CA ALA A 28 -18.57 22.37 35.57
C ALA A 28 -19.52 22.03 36.73
N ALA A 29 -20.68 21.45 36.41
CA ALA A 29 -21.63 20.99 37.41
C ALA A 29 -21.22 19.60 37.90
N ALA A 30 -20.74 19.53 39.15
CA ALA A 30 -20.17 18.33 39.74
C ALA A 30 -21.21 17.21 39.91
N LEU A 31 -20.83 15.99 39.51
CA LEU A 31 -21.38 14.78 40.11
C LEU A 31 -20.90 14.74 41.57
N THR A 32 -21.82 14.48 42.49
CA THR A 32 -21.61 14.44 43.96
C THR A 32 -20.64 13.35 44.45
N ASP A 33 -19.87 12.72 43.57
CA ASP A 33 -18.98 11.61 43.92
C ASP A 33 -17.58 12.09 44.30
N GLU A 34 -17.12 11.60 45.45
CA GLU A 34 -15.84 11.89 46.12
C GLU A 34 -14.57 11.50 45.31
N ASN A 35 -14.71 11.07 44.05
CA ASN A 35 -13.63 10.71 43.13
C ASN A 35 -13.33 11.78 42.08
N SER A 36 -13.57 13.06 42.39
CA SER A 36 -13.20 14.15 41.50
C SER A 36 -11.68 14.13 41.25
N LYS A 37 -11.26 13.85 40.01
CA LYS A 37 -9.92 14.20 39.55
C LYS A 37 -9.79 15.69 39.85
N GLY A 38 -8.93 16.04 40.81
CA GLY A 38 -8.77 17.41 41.26
C GLY A 38 -8.31 18.33 40.14
N ALA A 39 -7.98 19.56 40.51
CA ALA A 39 -7.44 20.61 39.66
C ALA A 39 -6.78 20.15 38.33
N GLU A 40 -5.89 19.15 38.34
CA GLU A 40 -5.14 18.61 37.18
C GLU A 40 -5.99 18.26 35.94
N ALA A 41 -7.27 17.93 36.10
CA ALA A 41 -8.19 17.64 34.99
C ALA A 41 -8.36 18.82 34.01
N TRP A 42 -8.09 20.06 34.44
CA TRP A 42 -8.22 21.25 33.60
C TRP A 42 -7.03 21.54 32.69
N HIS A 43 -5.88 20.88 32.89
CA HIS A 43 -4.69 21.20 32.09
C HIS A 43 -4.86 20.88 30.58
N PRO A 44 -5.36 19.69 30.19
CA PRO A 44 -5.66 19.40 28.78
C PRO A 44 -6.69 20.37 28.17
N VAL A 45 -7.63 20.84 28.98
CA VAL A 45 -8.66 21.82 28.54
C VAL A 45 -8.01 23.17 28.21
N ILE A 46 -7.08 23.64 29.04
CA ILE A 46 -6.35 24.91 28.79
C ILE A 46 -5.54 24.81 27.50
N GLU A 47 -4.80 23.72 27.32
CA GLU A 47 -3.97 23.50 26.13
C GLU A 47 -4.83 23.42 24.87
N ALA A 48 -5.91 22.64 24.89
CA ALA A 48 -6.82 22.50 23.76
C ALA A 48 -7.56 23.81 23.46
N LEU A 49 -7.93 24.58 24.49
CA LEU A 49 -8.56 25.90 24.34
C LEU A 49 -7.60 26.88 23.65
N GLN A 50 -6.38 27.03 24.17
CA GLN A 50 -5.38 27.91 23.57
C GLN A 50 -5.01 27.48 22.14
N HIS A 51 -4.87 26.18 21.90
CA HIS A 51 -4.63 25.64 20.57
C HIS A 51 -5.77 26.01 19.61
N THR A 52 -7.02 25.81 20.03
CA THR A 52 -8.21 26.15 19.23
C THR A 52 -8.25 27.63 18.90
N LEU A 53 -7.99 28.52 19.89
CA LEU A 53 -7.93 29.97 19.67
C LEU A 53 -6.89 30.36 18.61
N CYS A 54 -5.70 29.77 18.67
CA CYS A 54 -4.65 30.02 17.68
C CYS A 54 -5.10 29.70 16.26
N THR A 55 -5.93 28.67 16.06
CA THR A 55 -6.33 28.24 14.70
C THR A 55 -7.16 29.27 13.94
N PHE A 56 -7.83 30.19 14.66
CA PHE A 56 -8.62 31.28 14.07
C PHE A 56 -7.78 32.45 13.56
N ASP A 57 -6.49 32.50 13.87
CA ASP A 57 -5.60 33.56 13.40
C ASP A 57 -5.20 33.32 11.93
N GLU A 58 -5.44 34.31 11.09
CA GLU A 58 -5.12 34.31 9.66
C GLU A 58 -3.60 34.33 9.39
N ARG A 59 -2.81 34.81 10.34
CA ARG A 59 -1.34 34.81 10.30
C ARG A 59 -0.78 33.38 10.42
N TRP A 60 -1.54 32.44 10.96
CA TRP A 60 -1.20 31.02 10.87
C TRP A 60 -1.64 30.48 9.50
N LYS A 61 -0.69 30.26 8.60
CA LYS A 61 -0.95 29.66 7.28
C LYS A 61 -1.11 28.14 7.37
N GLU A 62 -1.98 27.56 6.54
CA GLU A 62 -2.25 26.11 6.52
C GLU A 62 -1.01 25.25 6.25
N GLU A 63 -0.05 25.76 5.50
CA GLU A 63 1.22 25.07 5.17
C GLU A 63 2.11 24.84 6.42
N SER A 64 1.90 25.64 7.47
CA SER A 64 2.72 25.60 8.68
C SER A 64 2.14 24.61 9.70
N LYS A 65 2.89 23.55 10.01
CA LYS A 65 2.49 22.52 11.00
C LYS A 65 2.33 23.04 12.43
N ARG A 66 2.88 24.21 12.76
CA ARG A 66 2.84 24.83 14.09
C ARG A 66 2.47 26.30 13.98
N ALA A 67 1.73 26.80 14.96
CA ALA A 67 1.44 28.21 15.08
C ALA A 67 2.74 29.02 15.19
N PRO A 68 2.87 30.16 14.49
CA PRO A 68 3.99 31.08 14.66
C PRO A 68 4.09 31.55 16.12
N GLY A 69 5.31 31.78 16.63
CA GLY A 69 5.50 32.19 18.03
C GLY A 69 4.77 33.49 18.40
N VAL A 70 4.58 34.40 17.44
CA VAL A 70 3.78 35.63 17.64
C VAL A 70 2.30 35.31 17.89
N VAL A 71 1.73 34.37 17.12
CA VAL A 71 0.35 33.88 17.31
C VAL A 71 0.25 33.24 18.69
N VAL A 72 1.13 32.30 19.03
CA VAL A 72 1.10 31.61 20.33
C VAL A 72 1.12 32.58 21.51
N ARG A 73 1.93 33.64 21.44
CA ARG A 73 2.01 34.69 22.46
C ARG A 73 0.74 35.54 22.53
N ASP A 74 0.19 35.94 21.39
CA ASP A 74 -0.97 36.81 21.32
C ASP A 74 -2.25 36.11 21.84
N TYR A 75 -2.34 34.77 21.74
CA TYR A 75 -3.44 33.95 22.29
C TYR A 75 -3.09 33.24 23.60
N ALA A 76 -1.99 33.60 24.27
CA ALA A 76 -1.62 32.99 25.53
C ALA A 76 -2.68 33.26 26.61
N LEU A 77 -3.06 32.20 27.33
CA LEU A 77 -4.02 32.26 28.44
C LEU A 77 -3.30 32.00 29.75
N ARG A 78 -3.53 32.87 30.73
CA ARG A 78 -3.05 32.72 32.09
C ARG A 78 -4.18 32.27 33.01
N VAL A 79 -3.90 31.29 33.86
CA VAL A 79 -4.79 30.91 34.96
C VAL A 79 -4.79 32.02 36.01
N LEU A 80 -5.95 32.65 36.21
CA LEU A 80 -6.17 33.68 37.22
C LEU A 80 -6.67 33.07 38.54
N ALA A 81 -7.55 32.08 38.44
CA ALA A 81 -8.02 31.30 39.58
C ALA A 81 -8.42 29.88 39.14
N ARG A 82 -8.34 28.91 40.06
CA ARG A 82 -8.71 27.52 39.80
C ARG A 82 -9.32 26.88 41.04
N ARG A 83 -10.35 26.07 40.80
CA ARG A 83 -11.07 25.24 41.77
C ARG A 83 -11.34 23.87 41.14
N ASP A 84 -11.81 22.92 41.91
CA ASP A 84 -12.03 21.54 41.42
C ASP A 84 -12.98 21.50 40.22
N ALA A 85 -14.10 22.23 40.28
CA ALA A 85 -15.09 22.28 39.22
C ALA A 85 -15.11 23.63 38.45
N ALA A 86 -14.09 24.48 38.59
CA ALA A 86 -14.11 25.77 37.91
C ALA A 86 -12.72 26.33 37.60
N LEU A 87 -12.59 26.97 36.44
CA LEU A 87 -11.36 27.60 35.97
C LEU A 87 -11.65 29.04 35.50
N LEU A 88 -10.80 29.96 35.94
CA LEU A 88 -10.80 31.35 35.49
C LEU A 88 -9.50 31.63 34.72
N LEU A 89 -9.64 31.98 33.45
CA LEU A 89 -8.54 32.31 32.56
C LEU A 89 -8.62 33.78 32.16
N GLY A 90 -7.46 34.41 32.00
CA GLY A 90 -7.32 35.73 31.42
C GLY A 90 -6.32 35.69 30.28
N THR A 91 -6.56 36.46 29.23
CA THR A 91 -5.55 36.69 28.18
C THR A 91 -4.28 37.31 28.77
N GLU A 92 -3.11 36.90 28.28
CA GLU A 92 -1.86 37.55 28.70
C GLU A 92 -1.68 38.91 28.05
N ALA A 93 -2.07 39.02 26.78
CA ALA A 93 -2.13 40.28 26.06
C ALA A 93 -3.21 41.21 26.64
N VAL A 94 -2.93 42.50 26.62
CA VAL A 94 -3.83 43.55 27.11
C VAL A 94 -4.50 44.22 25.92
N ALA A 95 -5.70 44.71 26.15
CA ALA A 95 -6.54 45.38 25.17
C ALA A 95 -5.92 46.68 24.64
N ASP A 96 -6.30 47.01 23.41
CA ASP A 96 -6.04 48.31 22.80
C ASP A 96 -6.98 49.40 23.35
N LEU A 97 -6.93 50.58 22.73
CA LEU A 97 -7.78 51.73 23.10
C LEU A 97 -9.29 51.48 22.92
N PHE A 98 -9.67 50.43 22.19
CA PHE A 98 -11.07 50.04 21.97
C PHE A 98 -11.53 48.93 22.90
N GLY A 99 -10.68 48.48 23.83
CA GLY A 99 -11.01 47.39 24.75
C GLY A 99 -10.92 46.00 24.10
N MET A 100 -10.22 45.87 22.97
CA MET A 100 -10.04 44.61 22.25
C MET A 100 -8.62 44.07 22.46
N THR A 101 -8.50 42.82 22.92
CA THR A 101 -7.22 42.09 22.89
C THR A 101 -7.03 41.42 21.52
N PRO A 102 -5.80 41.00 21.16
CA PRO A 102 -5.58 40.18 19.97
C PRO A 102 -6.44 38.89 19.92
N ALA A 103 -6.85 38.37 21.08
CA ALA A 103 -7.61 37.13 21.19
C ALA A 103 -9.13 37.32 21.12
N THR A 104 -9.65 38.54 21.30
CA THR A 104 -11.10 38.81 21.47
C THR A 104 -11.94 38.20 20.34
N LEU A 105 -11.57 38.45 19.08
CA LEU A 105 -12.30 37.91 17.92
C LEU A 105 -12.24 36.38 17.81
N ALA A 106 -11.11 35.77 18.21
CA ALA A 106 -11.00 34.31 18.21
C ALA A 106 -11.85 33.68 19.33
N ILE A 107 -11.92 34.34 20.49
CA ILE A 107 -12.78 33.90 21.59
C ILE A 107 -14.25 34.02 21.20
N GLN A 108 -14.67 35.11 20.57
CA GLN A 108 -16.02 35.24 20.00
C GLN A 108 -16.36 34.10 19.04
N ARG A 109 -15.48 33.82 18.06
CA ARG A 109 -15.66 32.72 17.10
C ARG A 109 -15.74 31.35 17.79
N LEU A 110 -14.95 31.13 18.83
CA LEU A 110 -15.03 29.92 19.63
C LEU A 110 -16.35 29.80 20.37
N VAL A 111 -16.85 30.89 20.98
CA VAL A 111 -18.14 30.89 21.66
C VAL A 111 -19.27 30.60 20.68
N GLU A 112 -19.23 31.16 19.47
CA GLU A 112 -20.19 30.79 18.41
C GLU A 112 -20.17 29.29 18.08
N LEU A 113 -18.98 28.68 17.98
CA LEU A 113 -18.87 27.23 17.77
C LEU A 113 -19.42 26.40 18.94
N LEU A 114 -19.17 26.83 20.17
CA LEU A 114 -19.72 26.19 21.36
C LEU A 114 -21.25 26.32 21.38
N VAL A 115 -21.81 27.47 21.00
CA VAL A 115 -23.27 27.64 20.82
C VAL A 115 -23.80 26.70 19.74
N ASP A 116 -23.12 26.60 18.61
CA ASP A 116 -23.53 25.70 17.52
C ASP A 116 -23.44 24.22 17.92
N THR A 117 -22.61 23.83 18.90
CA THR A 117 -22.51 22.45 19.42
C THR A 117 -23.77 21.95 20.13
N VAL A 118 -24.64 22.84 20.57
CA VAL A 118 -25.97 22.50 21.12
C VAL A 118 -26.81 21.75 20.09
N ASP A 119 -26.60 21.99 18.79
CA ASP A 119 -27.30 21.38 17.65
C ASP A 119 -26.30 20.89 16.60
N VAL A 120 -26.12 19.56 16.51
CA VAL A 120 -25.17 18.92 15.60
C VAL A 120 -25.33 19.37 14.13
N GLN A 121 -26.55 19.70 13.68
CA GLN A 121 -26.76 20.18 12.31
C GLN A 121 -26.17 21.58 12.09
N ARG A 122 -26.30 22.47 13.08
CA ARG A 122 -25.67 23.80 13.05
C ARG A 122 -24.16 23.69 13.15
N LEU A 123 -23.66 22.83 14.04
CA LEU A 123 -22.24 22.55 14.17
C LEU A 123 -21.66 22.05 12.84
N GLN A 124 -22.34 21.11 12.18
CA GLN A 124 -21.96 20.64 10.85
C GLN A 124 -21.87 21.79 9.84
N ALA A 125 -22.93 22.59 9.70
CA ALA A 125 -22.97 23.70 8.75
C ALA A 125 -21.88 24.75 9.00
N ARG A 126 -21.49 24.95 10.27
CA ARG A 126 -20.41 25.86 10.66
C ARG A 126 -19.04 25.28 10.33
N LEU A 127 -18.79 24.02 10.68
CA LEU A 127 -17.49 23.36 10.47
C LEU A 127 -17.18 23.10 9.00
N GLU A 128 -18.19 22.93 8.13
CA GLU A 128 -17.98 22.84 6.67
C GLU A 128 -17.29 24.07 6.05
N LYS A 129 -17.39 25.23 6.72
CA LYS A 129 -16.78 26.49 6.27
C LYS A 129 -15.51 26.82 7.04
N ALA A 130 -15.16 26.02 8.05
CA ALA A 130 -13.97 26.23 8.86
C ALA A 130 -12.73 25.60 8.21
N ALA A 131 -11.55 26.11 8.53
CA ALA A 131 -10.31 25.49 8.13
C ALA A 131 -10.15 24.12 8.82
N VAL A 132 -9.60 23.12 8.12
CA VAL A 132 -9.41 21.74 8.64
C VAL A 132 -8.72 21.73 10.00
N ARG A 133 -7.69 22.57 10.18
CA ARG A 133 -6.97 22.72 11.45
C ARG A 133 -7.88 23.14 12.61
N THR A 134 -8.85 24.01 12.35
CA THR A 134 -9.79 24.52 13.36
C THR A 134 -10.76 23.41 13.74
N VAL A 135 -11.24 22.64 12.76
CA VAL A 135 -12.09 21.46 13.02
C VAL A 135 -11.37 20.46 13.92
N VAL A 136 -10.10 20.15 13.62
CA VAL A 136 -9.29 19.21 14.43
C VAL A 136 -9.06 19.74 15.84
N ALA A 137 -8.57 20.98 15.99
CA ALA A 137 -8.32 21.58 17.30
C ALA A 137 -9.60 21.68 18.15
N TYR A 138 -10.73 21.99 17.50
CA TYR A 138 -12.02 22.02 18.16
C TYR A 138 -12.45 20.63 18.64
N GLY A 139 -12.19 19.57 17.86
CA GLY A 139 -12.41 18.19 18.28
C GLY A 139 -11.57 17.78 19.50
N GLU A 140 -10.32 18.25 19.58
CA GLU A 140 -9.46 18.07 20.75
C GLU A 140 -10.04 18.79 21.98
N LEU A 141 -10.55 20.02 21.81
CA LEU A 141 -11.21 20.77 22.88
C LEU A 141 -12.48 20.07 23.37
N LEU A 142 -13.37 19.65 22.45
CA LEU A 142 -14.56 18.89 22.82
C LEU A 142 -14.22 17.59 23.53
N THR A 143 -13.12 16.92 23.14
CA THR A 143 -12.63 15.72 23.82
C THR A 143 -12.18 16.02 25.24
N ALA A 144 -11.35 17.05 25.43
CA ALA A 144 -10.86 17.44 26.74
C ALA A 144 -12.01 17.85 27.68
N LEU A 145 -13.00 18.57 27.16
CA LEU A 145 -14.21 18.95 27.90
C LEU A 145 -15.07 17.73 28.26
N ALA A 146 -15.28 16.80 27.31
CA ALA A 146 -16.09 15.61 27.51
C ALA A 146 -15.48 14.57 28.47
N GLU A 147 -14.17 14.64 28.71
CA GLU A 147 -13.45 13.78 29.66
C GLU A 147 -13.52 14.27 31.11
N LEU A 148 -14.01 15.49 31.34
CA LEU A 148 -14.27 15.98 32.69
C LEU A 148 -15.41 15.17 33.33
N PRO A 149 -15.28 14.72 34.61
CA PRO A 149 -16.28 13.92 35.30
C PRO A 149 -17.46 14.78 35.77
N GLN A 150 -18.22 15.33 34.83
CA GLN A 150 -19.15 16.43 35.03
C GLN A 150 -20.38 16.26 34.11
N THR A 151 -21.56 16.68 34.56
CA THR A 151 -22.80 16.56 33.76
C THR A 151 -22.99 17.72 32.78
N GLU A 152 -22.41 18.87 33.10
CA GLU A 152 -22.63 20.13 32.39
C GLU A 152 -21.41 21.02 32.50
N ILE A 153 -21.11 21.77 31.43
CA ILE A 153 -20.04 22.74 31.36
C ILE A 153 -20.62 24.07 30.89
N ARG A 154 -20.42 25.10 31.71
CA ARG A 154 -20.74 26.48 31.40
C ARG A 154 -19.47 27.22 31.01
N PHE A 155 -19.48 27.81 29.82
CA PHE A 155 -18.44 28.67 29.30
C PHE A 155 -18.97 30.10 29.28
N GLU A 156 -18.33 31.01 30.02
CA GLU A 156 -18.65 32.44 30.03
C GLU A 156 -17.42 33.21 29.55
N TRP A 157 -17.60 34.17 28.66
CA TRP A 157 -16.56 35.11 28.23
C TRP A 157 -17.01 36.55 28.45
N GLU A 158 -16.07 37.37 28.88
CA GLU A 158 -16.23 38.81 29.08
C GLU A 158 -15.01 39.58 28.57
N SER A 159 -15.25 40.65 27.81
CA SER A 159 -14.21 41.51 27.25
C SER A 159 -14.06 42.82 28.04
N PRO A 160 -12.90 43.49 27.97
CA PRO A 160 -12.71 44.83 28.52
C PRO A 160 -13.63 45.89 27.92
N SER A 161 -14.09 45.69 26.68
CA SER A 161 -15.09 46.56 26.02
C SER A 161 -16.52 46.38 26.57
N GLY A 162 -16.74 45.39 27.45
CA GLY A 162 -18.02 45.11 28.09
C GLY A 162 -18.89 44.10 27.33
N GLU A 163 -18.36 43.48 26.26
CA GLU A 163 -19.04 42.37 25.59
C GLU A 163 -19.03 41.13 26.47
N ARG A 164 -20.16 40.41 26.47
CA ARG A 164 -20.36 39.22 27.29
C ARG A 164 -21.09 38.17 26.48
N SER A 165 -20.63 36.92 26.60
CA SER A 165 -21.35 35.79 26.02
C SER A 165 -21.22 34.57 26.93
N GLU A 166 -22.22 33.71 26.85
CA GLU A 166 -22.30 32.52 27.69
C GLU A 166 -22.93 31.37 26.91
N VAL A 167 -22.44 30.16 27.16
CA VAL A 167 -23.00 28.93 26.63
C VAL A 167 -22.91 27.83 27.67
N GLU A 168 -23.97 27.03 27.75
CA GLU A 168 -24.09 25.87 28.62
C GLU A 168 -24.16 24.62 27.74
N LEU A 169 -23.27 23.65 28.01
CA LEU A 169 -23.15 22.41 27.25
C LEU A 169 -23.34 21.22 28.19
N ARG A 170 -24.34 20.39 27.88
CA ARG A 170 -24.56 19.12 28.57
C ARG A 170 -23.60 18.06 28.04
N SER A 171 -23.33 17.04 28.86
CA SER A 171 -22.48 15.91 28.49
C SER A 171 -22.91 15.26 27.17
N GLU A 172 -24.22 15.08 26.94
CA GLU A 172 -24.76 14.51 25.70
C GLU A 172 -24.41 15.35 24.45
N GLN A 173 -24.45 16.68 24.57
CA GLN A 173 -24.13 17.60 23.47
C GLN A 173 -22.63 17.60 23.18
N LEU A 174 -21.79 17.58 24.22
CA LEU A 174 -20.34 17.44 24.09
C LEU A 174 -19.97 16.13 23.40
N GLN A 175 -20.58 15.01 23.81
CA GLN A 175 -20.34 13.71 23.18
C GLN A 175 -20.85 13.68 21.74
N ALA A 176 -22.02 14.25 21.45
CA ALA A 176 -22.56 14.32 20.09
C ALA A 176 -21.65 15.16 19.16
N GLY A 177 -21.22 16.34 19.61
CA GLY A 177 -20.28 17.18 18.88
C GLY A 177 -18.93 16.49 18.67
N LYS A 178 -18.37 15.87 19.72
CA LYS A 178 -17.14 15.08 19.64
C LYS A 178 -17.25 13.95 18.61
N ASN A 179 -18.32 13.17 18.67
CA ASN A 179 -18.56 12.04 17.77
C ASN A 179 -18.73 12.50 16.32
N TYR A 180 -19.33 13.66 16.09
CA TYR A 180 -19.40 14.24 14.74
C TYR A 180 -18.02 14.65 14.23
N VAL A 181 -17.26 15.42 15.02
CA VAL A 181 -15.96 15.95 14.61
C VAL A 181 -14.95 14.83 14.37
N LEU A 182 -14.90 13.85 15.27
CA LEU A 182 -13.98 12.71 15.22
C LEU A 182 -14.54 11.49 14.48
N GLY A 183 -15.77 11.57 13.99
CA GLY A 183 -16.43 10.46 13.32
C GLY A 183 -15.66 10.05 12.07
N VAL A 184 -15.16 8.82 12.05
CA VAL A 184 -14.53 8.22 10.88
C VAL A 184 -15.43 7.07 10.41
N THR A 185 -15.79 7.11 9.13
CA THR A 185 -16.44 5.98 8.47
C THR A 185 -15.36 5.17 7.78
N GLU A 186 -15.21 3.91 8.16
CA GLU A 186 -14.23 3.00 7.56
C GLU A 186 -14.91 1.98 6.65
N THR A 187 -14.33 1.77 5.48
CA THR A 187 -14.66 0.65 4.59
C THR A 187 -13.39 -0.17 4.39
N THR A 188 -13.49 -1.48 4.55
CA THR A 188 -12.38 -2.41 4.37
C THR A 188 -12.69 -3.33 3.22
N ASP A 189 -11.85 -3.29 2.19
CA ASP A 189 -11.94 -4.12 1.00
C ASP A 189 -10.76 -5.09 0.98
N GLU A 190 -11.01 -6.38 0.74
CA GLU A 190 -9.95 -7.35 0.46
C GLU A 190 -9.87 -7.58 -1.06
N VAL A 191 -8.69 -7.40 -1.64
CA VAL A 191 -8.46 -7.45 -3.09
C VAL A 191 -7.34 -8.44 -3.39
N GLN A 192 -7.66 -9.46 -4.19
CA GLN A 192 -6.66 -10.34 -4.80
C GLN A 192 -6.25 -9.77 -6.16
N MET A 193 -4.95 -9.75 -6.44
CA MET A 193 -4.41 -9.22 -7.70
C MET A 193 -3.13 -9.91 -8.13
N GLU A 194 -2.91 -9.93 -9.45
CA GLU A 194 -1.66 -10.27 -10.10
C GLU A 194 -0.92 -8.97 -10.50
N GLY A 195 0.39 -8.94 -10.32
CA GLY A 195 1.21 -7.78 -10.70
C GLY A 195 2.70 -8.01 -10.58
N LYS A 196 3.48 -6.95 -10.77
CA LYS A 196 4.93 -6.95 -10.55
C LYS A 196 5.25 -6.35 -9.20
N LEU A 197 5.82 -7.15 -8.30
CA LEU A 197 6.44 -6.67 -7.07
C LEU A 197 7.72 -5.93 -7.45
N THR A 198 7.75 -4.62 -7.21
CA THR A 198 8.85 -3.73 -7.62
C THR A 198 9.72 -3.28 -6.45
N ALA A 199 9.16 -3.26 -5.23
CA ALA A 199 9.92 -2.99 -4.02
C ALA A 199 9.37 -3.83 -2.86
N MET A 200 10.28 -4.35 -2.04
CA MET A 200 9.95 -5.01 -0.79
C MET A 200 11.04 -4.69 0.23
N ASP A 201 10.68 -3.96 1.28
CA ASP A 201 11.60 -3.57 2.35
C ASP A 201 11.20 -4.30 3.62
N ALA A 202 12.01 -5.28 4.02
CA ALA A 202 11.77 -6.06 5.22
C ALA A 202 11.99 -5.27 6.52
N GLN A 203 12.90 -4.30 6.53
CA GLN A 203 13.20 -3.49 7.71
C GLN A 203 12.06 -2.50 7.98
N LYS A 204 11.62 -1.77 6.95
CA LYS A 204 10.50 -0.82 7.05
C LYS A 204 9.13 -1.50 6.93
N ARG A 205 9.10 -2.78 6.53
CA ARG A 205 7.89 -3.60 6.32
C ARG A 205 6.98 -2.98 5.27
N LEU A 206 7.59 -2.49 4.20
CA LEU A 206 6.91 -1.83 3.09
C LEU A 206 6.94 -2.71 1.85
N PHE A 207 5.97 -2.50 0.98
CA PHE A 207 5.91 -3.17 -0.31
C PHE A 207 5.41 -2.20 -1.38
N ARG A 208 5.71 -2.52 -2.64
CA ARG A 208 5.16 -1.84 -3.81
C ARG A 208 4.89 -2.85 -4.92
N ILE A 209 3.63 -2.91 -5.35
CA ILE A 209 3.17 -3.75 -6.47
C ILE A 209 2.60 -2.85 -7.56
N VAL A 210 2.94 -3.15 -8.81
CA VAL A 210 2.40 -2.50 -10.00
C VAL A 210 1.60 -3.52 -10.79
N THR A 211 0.30 -3.29 -10.96
CA THR A 211 -0.56 -4.17 -11.76
C THR A 211 -0.29 -4.02 -13.25
N GLU A 212 -0.80 -4.93 -14.07
CA GLU A 212 -0.72 -4.84 -15.53
C GLU A 212 -1.40 -3.59 -16.09
N SER A 213 -2.46 -3.12 -15.43
CA SER A 213 -3.14 -1.85 -15.76
C SER A 213 -2.33 -0.60 -15.41
N GLY A 214 -1.15 -0.75 -14.79
CA GLY A 214 -0.32 0.36 -14.32
C GLY A 214 -0.73 0.95 -12.97
N THR A 215 -1.70 0.34 -12.27
CA THR A 215 -2.11 0.80 -10.94
C THR A 215 -1.03 0.43 -9.92
N VAL A 216 -0.67 1.38 -9.07
CA VAL A 216 0.37 1.20 -8.05
C VAL A 216 -0.28 1.04 -6.69
N TYR A 217 0.04 -0.06 -6.00
CA TYR A 217 -0.31 -0.29 -4.61
C TYR A 217 0.95 -0.26 -3.75
N GLU A 218 0.97 0.62 -2.76
CA GLU A 218 2.05 0.74 -1.78
C GLU A 218 1.49 0.78 -0.37
N GLY A 219 2.19 0.14 0.56
CA GLY A 219 1.66 -0.04 1.89
C GLY A 219 2.56 -0.81 2.83
N LYS A 220 1.97 -1.30 3.93
CA LYS A 220 2.70 -2.03 4.97
C LYS A 220 2.37 -3.52 4.93
N TRP A 221 3.27 -4.35 5.47
CA TRP A 221 2.97 -5.77 5.66
C TRP A 221 1.95 -5.96 6.78
N SER A 222 1.06 -6.93 6.65
CA SER A 222 0.15 -7.36 7.71
C SER A 222 0.91 -7.92 8.92
N LYS A 223 0.23 -8.04 10.07
CA LYS A 223 0.83 -8.66 11.27
C LYS A 223 1.23 -10.12 11.01
N ALA A 224 0.43 -10.86 10.25
CA ALA A 224 0.70 -12.25 9.91
C ALA A 224 1.96 -12.38 9.03
N LEU A 225 2.08 -11.54 8.00
CA LEU A 225 3.20 -11.56 7.07
C LEU A 225 4.51 -11.11 7.75
N ARG A 226 4.43 -10.14 8.68
CA ARG A 226 5.55 -9.78 9.56
C ARG A 226 6.01 -10.92 10.45
N LYS A 227 5.08 -11.73 10.97
CA LYS A 227 5.43 -12.89 11.81
C LYS A 227 6.10 -13.98 10.98
N ARG A 228 5.64 -14.19 9.74
CA ARG A 228 6.18 -15.19 8.80
C ARG A 228 7.60 -14.85 8.36
N TYR A 229 7.85 -13.59 7.98
CA TYR A 229 9.12 -13.16 7.38
C TYR A 229 10.03 -12.33 8.30
N GLY A 230 9.67 -12.17 9.57
CA GLY A 230 10.38 -11.32 10.52
C GLY A 230 11.72 -11.87 11.04
N LYS A 231 12.00 -13.17 10.82
CA LYS A 231 13.27 -13.81 11.22
C LYS A 231 14.26 -13.92 10.07
N GLU A 232 13.76 -14.28 8.89
CA GLU A 232 14.51 -14.38 7.65
C GLU A 232 13.64 -13.74 6.55
N PRO A 233 13.96 -12.50 6.14
CA PRO A 233 13.22 -11.87 5.08
C PRO A 233 13.54 -12.58 3.75
N PRO A 234 12.53 -12.79 2.91
CA PRO A 234 12.74 -13.40 1.61
C PRO A 234 13.60 -12.46 0.76
N VAL A 235 14.66 -13.01 0.17
CA VAL A 235 15.49 -12.29 -0.78
C VAL A 235 14.89 -12.49 -2.16
N PHE A 236 14.15 -11.50 -2.63
CA PHE A 236 13.59 -11.51 -3.98
C PHE A 236 14.51 -10.77 -4.95
N GLN A 237 14.73 -11.35 -6.13
CA GLN A 237 15.28 -10.60 -7.26
C GLN A 237 14.14 -9.79 -7.88
N LEU A 238 14.11 -8.49 -7.59
CA LEU A 238 13.07 -7.58 -8.06
C LEU A 238 13.48 -6.91 -9.39
N PRO A 239 12.53 -6.58 -10.28
CA PRO A 239 11.10 -6.83 -10.17
C PRO A 239 10.72 -8.29 -10.48
N ILE A 240 9.71 -8.83 -9.77
CA ILE A 240 9.21 -10.21 -9.97
C ILE A 240 7.68 -10.21 -10.13
N LYS A 241 7.13 -11.10 -10.94
CA LYS A 241 5.67 -11.32 -11.00
C LYS A 241 5.20 -11.95 -9.67
N ALA A 242 4.07 -11.48 -9.15
CA ALA A 242 3.52 -11.96 -7.89
C ALA A 242 1.99 -11.89 -7.89
N GLU A 243 1.38 -12.84 -7.21
CA GLU A 243 -0.01 -12.79 -6.75
C GLU A 243 -0.01 -12.24 -5.32
N ALA A 244 -0.86 -11.26 -5.05
CA ALA A 244 -0.96 -10.64 -3.74
C ALA A 244 -2.42 -10.47 -3.31
N THR A 245 -2.65 -10.71 -2.03
CA THR A 245 -3.90 -10.37 -1.36
C THR A 245 -3.67 -9.12 -0.52
N LEU A 246 -4.40 -8.05 -0.83
CA LEU A 246 -4.30 -6.76 -0.17
C LEU A 246 -5.56 -6.47 0.63
N GLU A 247 -5.39 -5.86 1.80
CA GLU A 247 -6.46 -5.20 2.54
C GLU A 247 -6.35 -3.70 2.29
N ILE A 248 -7.41 -3.09 1.75
CA ILE A 248 -7.52 -1.66 1.47
C ILE A 248 -8.54 -1.09 2.45
N VAL A 249 -8.06 -0.32 3.42
CA VAL A 249 -8.91 0.40 4.36
C VAL A 249 -9.04 1.85 3.88
N LYS A 250 -10.26 2.24 3.53
CA LYS A 250 -10.63 3.62 3.21
C LYS A 250 -11.33 4.22 4.42
N ALA A 251 -10.75 5.28 4.98
CA ALA A 251 -11.30 6.00 6.11
C ALA A 251 -11.71 7.41 5.66
N TYR A 252 -12.99 7.74 5.81
CA TYR A 252 -13.53 9.05 5.50
C TYR A 252 -13.95 9.78 6.78
N GLN A 253 -13.46 10.99 6.96
CA GLN A 253 -13.84 11.88 8.06
C GLN A 253 -14.73 13.01 7.50
N PRO A 254 -16.06 12.97 7.73
CA PRO A 254 -16.99 13.92 7.11
C PRO A 254 -16.75 15.38 7.49
N SER A 255 -16.35 15.62 8.75
CA SER A 255 -16.14 16.96 9.31
C SER A 255 -15.04 17.76 8.60
N ILE A 256 -14.09 17.08 7.96
CA ILE A 256 -12.98 17.70 7.22
C ILE A 256 -12.93 17.26 5.75
N ARG A 257 -13.91 16.47 5.30
CA ARG A 257 -14.00 15.88 3.95
C ARG A 257 -12.70 15.20 3.50
N GLN A 258 -12.00 14.57 4.45
CA GLN A 258 -10.72 13.92 4.20
C GLN A 258 -10.92 12.41 4.04
N GLU A 259 -10.44 11.88 2.92
CA GLU A 259 -10.29 10.46 2.69
C GLU A 259 -8.84 10.05 2.91
N THR A 260 -8.63 8.96 3.64
CA THR A 260 -7.31 8.33 3.78
C THR A 260 -7.40 6.88 3.36
N VAL A 261 -6.44 6.45 2.55
CA VAL A 261 -6.36 5.07 2.07
C VAL A 261 -5.13 4.43 2.70
N ARG A 262 -5.33 3.28 3.35
CA ARG A 262 -4.26 2.45 3.89
C ARG A 262 -4.30 1.10 3.23
N VAL A 263 -3.17 0.67 2.70
CA VAL A 263 -3.03 -0.63 2.07
C VAL A 263 -2.13 -1.51 2.92
N SER A 264 -2.59 -2.73 3.18
CA SER A 264 -1.84 -3.77 3.90
C SER A 264 -1.68 -5.00 3.02
N LEU A 265 -0.46 -5.52 2.90
CA LEU A 265 -0.19 -6.81 2.23
C LEU A 265 -0.51 -7.96 3.18
N LEU A 266 -1.57 -8.70 2.90
CA LEU A 266 -2.01 -9.86 3.69
C LEU A 266 -1.22 -11.10 3.31
N GLU A 267 -1.14 -11.37 2.01
CA GLU A 267 -0.49 -12.55 1.43
C GLU A 267 0.30 -12.14 0.19
N LEU A 268 1.41 -12.84 -0.05
CA LEU A 268 2.27 -12.65 -1.21
C LEU A 268 2.73 -14.03 -1.68
N ASP A 269 2.49 -14.31 -2.95
CA ASP A 269 3.01 -15.47 -3.64
C ASP A 269 3.82 -15.01 -4.87
N THR A 270 5.09 -15.39 -4.90
CA THR A 270 6.04 -15.04 -5.96
C THR A 270 6.37 -16.23 -6.85
N ASP A 271 5.86 -17.42 -6.54
CA ASP A 271 6.12 -18.64 -7.31
C ASP A 271 4.89 -18.98 -8.15
N LEU A 272 4.71 -18.23 -9.23
CA LEU A 272 3.57 -18.37 -10.15
C LEU A 272 3.73 -19.52 -11.14
N GLY A 273 4.88 -20.20 -11.12
CA GLY A 273 5.31 -21.12 -12.17
C GLY A 273 5.62 -20.42 -13.50
N LEU A 274 5.98 -21.21 -14.52
CA LEU A 274 6.21 -20.70 -15.88
C LEU A 274 4.93 -20.17 -16.52
N ASP A 275 5.06 -19.06 -17.25
CA ASP A 275 3.95 -18.41 -17.95
C ASP A 275 3.38 -19.32 -19.03
N THR A 276 2.06 -19.56 -18.97
CA THR A 276 1.37 -20.51 -19.87
C THR A 276 1.43 -20.07 -21.34
N GLU A 277 1.28 -18.78 -21.62
CA GLU A 277 1.23 -18.27 -23.00
C GLU A 277 2.62 -18.25 -23.62
N GLU A 278 3.62 -17.79 -22.86
CA GLU A 278 5.03 -17.80 -23.30
C GLU A 278 5.54 -19.23 -23.51
N THR A 279 5.20 -20.15 -22.60
CA THR A 279 5.54 -21.57 -22.74
C THR A 279 4.88 -22.18 -23.97
N LEU A 280 3.59 -21.93 -24.19
CA LEU A 280 2.86 -22.42 -25.36
C LEU A 280 3.49 -21.90 -26.66
N TYR A 281 3.78 -20.60 -26.74
CA TYR A 281 4.42 -19.99 -27.90
C TYR A 281 5.77 -20.66 -28.19
N THR A 282 6.61 -20.84 -27.16
CA THR A 282 7.93 -21.45 -27.29
C THR A 282 7.84 -22.91 -27.73
N LEU A 283 6.91 -23.69 -27.16
CA LEU A 283 6.65 -25.08 -27.57
C LEU A 283 6.19 -25.17 -29.03
N GLN A 284 5.29 -24.29 -29.47
CA GLN A 284 4.80 -24.26 -30.85
C GLN A 284 5.90 -23.87 -31.86
N GLU A 285 6.81 -22.96 -31.48
CA GLU A 285 7.97 -22.58 -32.31
C GLU A 285 8.93 -23.76 -32.46
N LEU A 286 9.31 -24.40 -31.34
CA LEU A 286 10.19 -25.57 -31.32
C LEU A 286 9.59 -26.76 -32.06
N TYR A 287 8.28 -27.01 -31.91
CA TYR A 287 7.56 -28.04 -32.66
C TYR A 287 7.65 -27.80 -34.17
N ARG A 288 7.35 -26.57 -34.64
CA ARG A 288 7.41 -26.21 -36.06
C ARG A 288 8.82 -26.35 -36.64
N SER A 289 9.84 -25.93 -35.87
CA SER A 289 11.25 -26.07 -36.27
C SER A 289 11.65 -27.55 -36.45
N LEU A 290 11.28 -28.40 -35.48
CA LEU A 290 11.53 -29.85 -35.53
C LEU A 290 10.77 -30.54 -36.66
N ASP A 291 9.50 -30.21 -36.87
CA ASP A 291 8.65 -30.81 -37.92
C ASP A 291 9.19 -30.49 -39.31
N ALA A 292 9.58 -29.22 -39.55
CA ALA A 292 10.21 -28.79 -40.78
C ALA A 292 11.55 -29.50 -41.06
N SER A 293 12.30 -29.85 -40.01
CA SER A 293 13.56 -30.59 -40.14
C SER A 293 13.35 -32.05 -40.62
N LEU A 294 12.18 -32.64 -40.37
CA LEU A 294 11.82 -33.97 -40.87
C LEU A 294 11.36 -33.96 -42.32
N GLU A 295 10.60 -32.93 -42.74
CA GLU A 295 10.06 -32.86 -44.12
C GLU A 295 11.17 -32.70 -45.18
N GLN A 296 12.27 -32.05 -44.83
CA GLN A 296 13.45 -31.86 -45.71
C GLN A 296 14.25 -33.14 -45.98
N ASP A 297 14.01 -34.23 -45.23
CA ASP A 297 14.78 -35.48 -45.35
C ASP A 297 14.19 -36.49 -46.37
N SER A 298 13.14 -36.09 -47.09
CA SER A 298 12.38 -36.96 -48.01
C SER A 298 12.98 -37.12 -49.43
N GLY A 299 14.10 -36.47 -49.75
CA GLY A 299 14.74 -36.68 -51.05
C GLY A 299 16.07 -35.96 -51.24
N TYR A 300 17.15 -36.73 -51.30
CA TYR A 300 18.52 -36.35 -51.67
C TYR A 300 19.29 -35.49 -50.66
N ILE A 301 20.13 -36.18 -49.85
CA ILE A 301 21.45 -35.77 -49.34
C ILE A 301 21.58 -34.26 -49.06
N GLU A 302 20.87 -33.75 -48.06
CA GLU A 302 21.24 -32.57 -47.23
C GLU A 302 20.18 -32.29 -46.15
N GLY A 303 19.63 -33.34 -45.53
CA GLY A 303 18.76 -33.19 -44.36
C GLY A 303 19.52 -32.51 -43.22
N LYS A 304 19.25 -31.22 -42.99
CA LYS A 304 19.63 -30.55 -41.75
C LYS A 304 18.70 -31.10 -40.67
N GLY A 305 19.15 -32.15 -39.98
CA GLY A 305 18.46 -32.68 -38.80
C GLY A 305 18.32 -31.63 -37.68
N VAL A 306 17.91 -32.08 -36.49
CA VAL A 306 17.69 -31.20 -35.32
C VAL A 306 18.89 -30.29 -35.07
N SER A 307 18.67 -28.97 -35.07
CA SER A 307 19.74 -28.01 -34.82
C SER A 307 20.16 -28.03 -33.35
N LEU A 308 21.43 -27.71 -33.07
CA LEU A 308 21.92 -27.60 -31.68
C LEU A 308 21.16 -26.52 -30.91
N ALA A 309 20.75 -25.43 -31.57
CA ALA A 309 20.02 -24.33 -30.94
C ALA A 309 18.62 -24.79 -30.50
N ASP A 310 17.85 -25.44 -31.38
CA ASP A 310 16.52 -25.96 -31.04
C ASP A 310 16.59 -27.01 -29.93
N TYR A 311 17.56 -27.93 -30.00
CA TYR A 311 17.78 -28.93 -28.95
C TYR A 311 18.10 -28.28 -27.60
N THR A 312 18.96 -27.26 -27.58
CA THR A 312 19.34 -26.57 -26.34
C THR A 312 18.16 -25.82 -25.76
N ALA A 313 17.40 -25.09 -26.59
CA ALA A 313 16.19 -24.38 -26.17
C ALA A 313 15.12 -25.34 -25.61
N LEU A 314 14.95 -26.52 -26.21
CA LEU A 314 14.08 -27.57 -25.70
C LEU A 314 14.51 -28.10 -24.33
N VAL A 315 15.80 -28.38 -24.17
CA VAL A 315 16.36 -28.84 -22.89
C VAL A 315 16.18 -27.78 -21.81
N GLU A 316 16.48 -26.52 -22.11
CA GLU A 316 16.31 -25.39 -21.18
C GLU A 316 14.85 -25.21 -20.77
N LEU A 317 13.92 -25.24 -21.74
CA LEU A 317 12.49 -25.10 -21.47
C LEU A 317 11.95 -26.24 -20.60
N VAL A 318 12.33 -27.49 -20.89
CA VAL A 318 11.86 -28.67 -20.15
C VAL A 318 12.44 -28.69 -18.74
N ASN A 319 13.71 -28.32 -18.56
CA ASN A 319 14.31 -28.18 -17.24
C ASN A 319 13.60 -27.08 -16.43
N ALA A 320 13.34 -25.93 -17.05
CA ALA A 320 12.60 -24.84 -16.40
C ALA A 320 11.17 -25.28 -16.03
N LEU A 321 10.51 -26.09 -16.86
CA LEU A 321 9.21 -26.68 -16.54
C LEU A 321 9.29 -27.62 -15.34
N LEU A 322 10.29 -28.49 -15.27
CA LEU A 322 10.46 -29.42 -14.15
C LEU A 322 10.85 -28.73 -12.83
N GLU A 323 11.55 -27.60 -12.91
CA GLU A 323 11.93 -26.77 -11.75
C GLU A 323 10.79 -25.82 -11.32
N SER A 324 9.78 -25.60 -12.17
CA SER A 324 8.62 -24.76 -11.91
C SER A 324 7.66 -25.39 -10.90
N ASN A 325 6.86 -24.55 -10.23
CA ASN A 325 5.81 -24.99 -9.32
C ASN A 325 4.79 -25.92 -10.02
N PRO A 326 4.59 -27.17 -9.55
CA PRO A 326 3.68 -28.12 -10.18
C PRO A 326 2.20 -27.78 -9.98
N ALA A 327 1.86 -26.93 -8.99
CA ALA A 327 0.49 -26.52 -8.72
C ALA A 327 0.09 -25.25 -9.49
N LYS A 328 1.02 -24.60 -10.21
CA LYS A 328 0.81 -23.31 -10.89
C LYS A 328 1.45 -23.28 -12.30
N GLY A 329 1.21 -22.20 -13.04
CA GLY A 329 1.77 -21.96 -14.37
C GLY A 329 1.44 -23.03 -15.42
N ALA A 330 2.31 -23.15 -16.42
CA ALA A 330 2.18 -24.11 -17.52
C ALA A 330 2.18 -25.56 -17.03
N LEU A 331 3.04 -25.91 -16.05
CA LEU A 331 3.21 -27.29 -15.59
C LEU A 331 1.91 -27.88 -15.01
N ARG A 332 1.07 -27.06 -14.36
CA ARG A 332 -0.24 -27.49 -13.83
C ARG A 332 -1.15 -28.09 -14.90
N LEU A 333 -1.06 -27.59 -16.13
CA LEU A 333 -1.92 -27.99 -17.24
C LEU A 333 -1.35 -29.17 -18.04
N LEU A 334 -0.08 -29.48 -17.83
CA LEU A 334 0.62 -30.53 -18.55
C LEU A 334 0.49 -31.87 -17.84
N GLU A 335 0.37 -32.94 -18.62
CA GLU A 335 0.45 -34.29 -18.08
C GLU A 335 1.88 -34.57 -17.59
N PRO A 336 2.06 -35.03 -16.33
CA PRO A 336 3.39 -35.33 -15.79
C PRO A 336 4.15 -36.36 -16.63
N THR A 337 3.42 -37.27 -17.25
CA THR A 337 3.97 -38.32 -18.12
C THR A 337 4.55 -37.78 -19.43
N ASP A 338 3.96 -36.74 -19.99
CA ASP A 338 4.44 -36.13 -21.24
C ASP A 338 5.72 -35.34 -20.99
N THR A 339 5.75 -34.53 -19.93
CA THR A 339 6.93 -33.74 -19.53
C THR A 339 8.12 -34.64 -19.20
N ALA A 340 7.89 -35.73 -18.46
CA ALA A 340 8.93 -36.71 -18.15
C ALA A 340 9.43 -37.44 -19.40
N ALA A 341 8.53 -37.84 -20.32
CA ALA A 341 8.91 -38.52 -21.56
C ALA A 341 9.75 -37.61 -22.48
N VAL A 342 9.43 -36.32 -22.57
CA VAL A 342 10.25 -35.35 -23.32
C VAL A 342 11.63 -35.21 -22.71
N TYR A 343 11.73 -35.07 -21.38
CA TYR A 343 13.00 -35.01 -20.67
C TYR A 343 13.87 -36.25 -20.94
N ASP A 344 13.28 -37.44 -20.87
CA ASP A 344 13.97 -38.71 -21.15
C ASP A 344 14.48 -38.82 -22.59
N LEU A 345 13.70 -38.33 -23.58
CA LEU A 345 14.10 -38.29 -24.99
C LEU A 345 15.26 -37.32 -25.23
N LEU A 346 15.33 -36.22 -24.48
CA LEU A 346 16.37 -35.22 -24.60
C LEU A 346 17.65 -35.54 -23.82
N ALA A 347 17.69 -36.62 -23.04
CA ALA A 347 18.85 -37.00 -22.24
C ALA A 347 20.14 -37.15 -23.07
N ALA A 348 21.29 -36.77 -22.51
CA ALA A 348 22.59 -36.68 -23.19
C ALA A 348 23.13 -38.00 -23.83
N GLY A 349 22.52 -39.15 -23.52
CA GLY A 349 22.85 -40.45 -24.11
C GLY A 349 22.04 -40.82 -25.35
N LYS A 350 20.96 -40.09 -25.64
CA LYS A 350 19.99 -40.43 -26.68
C LYS A 350 20.48 -40.07 -28.08
N PRO A 351 20.12 -40.86 -29.12
CA PRO A 351 20.42 -40.56 -30.52
C PRO A 351 20.16 -39.10 -30.93
N ILE A 352 19.04 -38.50 -30.51
CA ILE A 352 18.71 -37.10 -30.84
C ILE A 352 19.75 -36.09 -30.31
N SER A 353 20.27 -36.30 -29.09
CA SER A 353 21.31 -35.45 -28.50
C SER A 353 22.65 -35.56 -29.23
N LYS A 354 22.96 -36.76 -29.72
CA LYS A 354 24.18 -37.02 -30.51
C LYS A 354 24.08 -36.41 -31.90
N LEU A 355 22.89 -36.45 -32.51
CA LEU A 355 22.62 -35.81 -33.79
C LEU A 355 22.72 -34.29 -33.68
N ALA A 356 22.11 -33.68 -32.67
CA ALA A 356 22.14 -32.22 -32.48
C ALA A 356 23.57 -31.67 -32.24
N ARG A 357 24.44 -32.47 -31.60
CA ARG A 357 25.85 -32.14 -31.36
C ARG A 357 26.79 -32.58 -32.48
N PHE A 358 26.26 -33.20 -33.54
CA PHE A 358 27.09 -33.66 -34.64
C PHE A 358 27.59 -32.46 -35.45
N ASP A 359 28.83 -32.06 -35.20
CA ASP A 359 29.46 -30.99 -35.95
C ASP A 359 30.14 -31.55 -37.22
N ALA A 360 29.45 -31.44 -38.35
CA ALA A 360 30.02 -31.76 -39.66
C ALA A 360 31.16 -30.79 -40.07
N ARG A 361 31.30 -29.62 -39.41
CA ARG A 361 32.32 -28.61 -39.74
C ARG A 361 33.70 -28.92 -39.14
N GLY A 362 33.78 -29.77 -38.12
CA GLY A 362 35.04 -30.26 -37.55
C GLY A 362 35.91 -31.08 -38.53
N LEU A 363 35.36 -31.45 -39.69
CA LEU A 363 36.07 -32.15 -40.77
C LEU A 363 36.32 -31.28 -42.01
N GLY A 364 35.81 -30.04 -42.01
CA GLY A 364 35.82 -29.11 -43.14
C GLY A 364 36.80 -27.95 -43.02
N SER A 365 37.32 -27.61 -41.83
CA SER A 365 38.28 -26.50 -41.65
C SER A 365 39.75 -26.94 -41.71
N PHE A 366 40.09 -27.87 -42.59
CA PHE A 366 41.48 -28.14 -42.99
C PHE A 366 41.87 -27.25 -44.17
N ASP A 367 41.67 -25.93 -44.04
CA ASP A 367 42.14 -24.92 -45.01
C ASP A 367 43.62 -24.51 -44.76
N GLY A 368 44.34 -25.25 -43.90
CA GLY A 368 45.68 -24.90 -43.43
C GLY A 368 46.82 -25.84 -43.81
N PHE A 369 46.58 -26.90 -44.59
CA PHE A 369 47.66 -27.81 -45.03
C PHE A 369 47.71 -27.87 -46.55
N GLY A 370 48.92 -27.61 -47.07
CA GLY A 370 49.21 -27.34 -48.47
C GLY A 370 48.79 -28.44 -49.45
N ASP A 371 48.72 -28.04 -50.72
CA ASP A 371 48.20 -28.73 -51.90
C ASP A 371 48.78 -30.12 -52.26
N ASP A 372 49.49 -30.80 -51.37
CA ASP A 372 50.15 -32.08 -51.65
C ASP A 372 49.49 -33.33 -51.00
N GLU A 373 48.32 -33.20 -50.37
CA GLU A 373 47.55 -34.36 -49.90
C GLU A 373 46.40 -34.77 -50.85
N MET A 374 46.56 -35.98 -51.40
CA MET A 374 45.70 -36.68 -52.36
C MET A 374 44.18 -36.41 -52.24
N PRO A 375 43.49 -36.05 -53.34
CA PRO A 375 42.04 -35.79 -53.38
C PRO A 375 41.15 -36.97 -52.94
N GLY A 376 41.72 -38.18 -52.84
CA GLY A 376 41.04 -39.38 -52.34
C GLY A 376 40.79 -39.42 -50.83
N SER A 377 41.58 -38.73 -50.00
CA SER A 377 41.40 -38.78 -48.53
C SER A 377 40.23 -37.90 -48.06
N ARG A 378 40.10 -36.69 -48.64
CA ARG A 378 39.01 -35.74 -48.34
C ARG A 378 37.64 -36.25 -48.79
N THR A 379 37.58 -36.91 -49.94
CA THR A 379 36.34 -37.54 -50.44
C THR A 379 35.94 -38.76 -49.61
N ALA A 380 36.90 -39.58 -49.18
CA ALA A 380 36.63 -40.70 -48.27
C ALA A 380 36.18 -40.24 -46.87
N LEU A 381 36.75 -39.14 -46.35
CA LEU A 381 36.33 -38.56 -45.07
C LEU A 381 34.91 -38.01 -45.12
N ARG A 382 34.55 -37.28 -46.19
CA ARG A 382 33.18 -36.78 -46.42
C ARG A 382 32.17 -37.91 -46.57
N ALA A 383 32.54 -38.98 -47.28
CA ALA A 383 31.68 -40.16 -47.43
C ALA A 383 31.47 -40.90 -46.10
N ARG A 384 32.51 -41.00 -45.25
CA ARG A 384 32.40 -41.56 -43.90
C ARG A 384 31.53 -40.70 -42.99
N SER A 385 31.76 -39.38 -42.96
CA SER A 385 30.94 -38.48 -42.14
C SER A 385 29.49 -38.43 -42.58
N ALA A 386 29.21 -38.48 -43.89
CA ALA A 386 27.86 -38.60 -44.42
C ALA A 386 27.21 -39.93 -44.05
N GLY A 387 27.97 -41.04 -44.07
CA GLY A 387 27.49 -42.35 -43.63
C GLY A 387 27.21 -42.43 -42.13
N ASP A 388 28.03 -41.78 -41.31
CA ASP A 388 27.83 -41.70 -39.85
C ASP A 388 26.67 -40.77 -39.50
N LEU A 389 26.52 -39.65 -40.20
CA LEU A 389 25.35 -38.77 -40.11
C LEU A 389 24.08 -39.54 -40.48
N ALA A 390 24.06 -40.28 -41.59
CA ALA A 390 22.91 -41.06 -42.03
C ALA A 390 22.50 -42.17 -41.03
N LYS A 391 23.49 -42.80 -40.37
CA LYS A 391 23.22 -43.75 -39.28
C LYS A 391 22.65 -43.07 -38.04
N LEU A 392 23.17 -41.90 -37.69
CA LEU A 392 22.69 -41.10 -36.55
C LEU A 392 21.30 -40.53 -36.80
N THR A 393 21.01 -40.03 -37.99
CA THR A 393 19.66 -39.56 -38.36
C THR A 393 18.66 -40.71 -38.33
N ALA A 394 18.99 -41.87 -38.91
CA ALA A 394 18.13 -43.05 -38.84
C ALA A 394 17.88 -43.52 -37.39
N ALA A 395 18.91 -43.48 -36.53
CA ALA A 395 18.78 -43.84 -35.12
C ALA A 395 17.96 -42.79 -34.33
N ALA A 396 18.06 -41.51 -34.68
CA ALA A 396 17.35 -40.42 -34.02
C ALA A 396 15.91 -40.22 -34.53
N TYR A 397 15.58 -40.71 -35.74
CA TYR A 397 14.27 -40.51 -36.35
C TYR A 397 13.12 -40.95 -35.44
N VAL A 398 13.25 -42.13 -34.81
CA VAL A 398 12.23 -42.64 -33.88
C VAL A 398 12.08 -41.72 -32.66
N ASP A 399 13.18 -41.22 -32.11
CA ASP A 399 13.16 -40.30 -30.98
C ASP A 399 12.53 -38.95 -31.37
N ILE A 400 12.82 -38.43 -32.57
CA ILE A 400 12.27 -37.16 -33.08
C ILE A 400 10.75 -37.28 -33.29
N VAL A 401 10.27 -38.36 -33.89
CA VAL A 401 8.83 -38.60 -34.08
C VAL A 401 8.11 -38.73 -32.74
N GLN A 402 8.72 -39.41 -31.76
CA GLN A 402 8.17 -39.50 -30.41
C GLN A 402 8.16 -38.14 -29.71
N LEU A 403 9.22 -37.35 -29.87
CA LEU A 403 9.33 -36.00 -29.32
C LEU A 403 8.23 -35.09 -29.89
N LEU A 404 8.05 -35.06 -31.21
CA LEU A 404 6.99 -34.28 -31.85
C LEU A 404 5.60 -34.67 -31.35
N LYS A 405 5.33 -35.96 -31.18
CA LYS A 405 4.04 -36.43 -30.64
C LYS A 405 3.81 -35.92 -29.21
N ARG A 406 4.84 -35.92 -28.36
CA ARG A 406 4.73 -35.43 -26.98
C ARG A 406 4.60 -33.91 -26.93
N LEU A 407 5.37 -33.19 -27.74
CA LEU A 407 5.24 -31.73 -27.86
C LEU A 407 3.84 -31.33 -28.35
N ALA A 408 3.27 -32.04 -29.33
CA ALA A 408 1.90 -31.81 -29.78
C ALA A 408 0.88 -32.02 -28.65
N SER A 409 1.02 -33.10 -27.86
CA SER A 409 0.18 -33.35 -26.67
C SER A 409 0.27 -32.21 -25.64
N MET A 410 1.49 -31.75 -25.35
CA MET A 410 1.73 -30.64 -24.42
C MET A 410 1.11 -29.33 -24.94
N ILE A 411 1.28 -29.02 -26.24
CA ILE A 411 0.67 -27.85 -26.90
C ILE A 411 -0.85 -27.92 -26.79
N GLU A 412 -1.46 -29.06 -27.13
CA GLU A 412 -2.91 -29.27 -27.04
C GLU A 412 -3.42 -29.06 -25.61
N ALA A 413 -2.73 -29.62 -24.61
CA ALA A 413 -3.10 -29.46 -23.21
C ALA A 413 -3.06 -27.99 -22.76
N LEU A 414 -2.03 -27.23 -23.15
CA LEU A 414 -1.92 -25.80 -22.84
C LEU A 414 -2.99 -24.98 -23.57
N GLU A 415 -3.30 -25.29 -24.84
CA GLU A 415 -4.36 -24.61 -25.60
C GLU A 415 -5.75 -24.85 -24.99
N GLN A 416 -6.05 -26.09 -24.57
CA GLN A 416 -7.31 -26.44 -23.92
C GLN A 416 -7.43 -25.79 -22.53
N GLY A 417 -6.34 -25.80 -21.74
CA GLY A 417 -6.28 -25.16 -20.43
C GLY A 417 -6.40 -23.64 -20.49
N GLY A 418 -5.80 -23.01 -21.51
CA GLY A 418 -5.90 -21.56 -21.75
C GLY A 418 -7.33 -21.09 -22.08
N ARG A 419 -8.08 -21.88 -22.86
CA ARG A 419 -9.49 -21.58 -23.17
C ARG A 419 -10.40 -21.67 -21.94
N GLY A 420 -10.18 -22.66 -21.06
CA GLY A 420 -10.94 -22.80 -19.82
C GLY A 420 -10.66 -21.71 -18.77
N ALA A 421 -9.47 -21.11 -18.77
CA ALA A 421 -9.12 -19.98 -17.91
C ALA A 421 -9.71 -18.65 -18.43
N ALA A 422 -9.76 -18.46 -19.75
CA ALA A 422 -10.34 -17.26 -20.37
C ALA A 422 -11.86 -17.14 -20.14
N ASP A 423 -12.59 -18.27 -20.14
CA ASP A 423 -14.03 -18.28 -19.84
C ASP A 423 -14.33 -18.01 -18.35
N LYS A 424 -13.44 -18.37 -17.43
CA LYS A 424 -13.56 -18.05 -15.99
C LYS A 424 -13.19 -16.61 -15.64
N ARG A 425 -12.35 -15.94 -16.43
CA ARG A 425 -12.00 -14.52 -16.25
C ARG A 425 -13.06 -13.56 -16.82
N ARG A 426 -14.03 -14.06 -17.61
CA ARG A 426 -15.15 -13.28 -18.19
C ARG A 426 -16.48 -13.46 -17.45
N ALA A 427 -16.58 -14.42 -16.54
CA ALA A 427 -17.69 -14.60 -15.61
C ALA A 427 -17.36 -13.89 -14.29
#